data_AF-A0A1H8EDC6-F1
#
_entry.id   AF-A0A1H8EDC6-F1
#
_cell.length_a   1.000
_cell.length_b   1.000
_cell.length_c   1.000
_cell.angle_alpha   90.00
_cell.angle_beta   90.00
_cell.angle_gamma   90.00
#
_symmetry.space_group_name_H-M   'P 1'
#
loop_
_entity.id
_entity.type
_entity.pdbx_description
1 polymer ?
#
loop_
_entity_poly.entity_id
_entity_poly.type
_entity_poly.pdbx_seq_one_letter_code
_entity_poly.pdbx_strand_id
1 'polypeptide(L)'
;MSPKRFFAVPMLIIGLLAGSAHAAVVFDSFGPYDFLKYNVDNGTDEAGVHYEQSHAVRFTLTAETQITSIKTAIDNESGLGKLTLGIMASVKQDATGLPMPGDFEQLPSGKLIYSSDLTGVLSNATLSNLNWTLGAGTYWLTGTSAFGTSATWTTGNTANYALSTAAGVWSGGLENALSPAALIEGTQLAVSAVPEPETYAMMLAGVALVAGMARRRQRAV
;
A
#
# COMPACT_ATOMS: atom_id res chain seq x y z
N MET A 1 49.25 -18.58 51.84
CA MET A 1 48.86 -18.78 50.43
C MET A 1 47.35 -18.62 50.33
N SER A 2 46.86 -17.55 49.71
CA SER A 2 45.43 -17.23 49.61
C SER A 2 44.93 -17.45 48.17
N PRO A 3 43.80 -18.14 47.95
CA PRO A 3 43.28 -18.39 46.61
C PRO A 3 42.47 -17.20 46.10
N LYS A 4 42.92 -16.61 44.98
CA LYS A 4 42.19 -15.56 44.25
C LYS A 4 40.99 -16.20 43.52
N ARG A 5 39.77 -15.81 43.90
CA ARG A 5 38.53 -16.22 43.22
C ARG A 5 38.28 -15.31 42.01
N PHE A 6 38.30 -15.89 40.82
CA PHE A 6 37.88 -15.23 39.57
C PHE A 6 36.36 -15.27 39.48
N PHE A 7 35.71 -14.10 39.41
CA PHE A 7 34.30 -13.99 39.04
C PHE A 7 34.21 -13.87 37.52
N ALA A 8 33.60 -14.87 36.88
CA ALA A 8 33.24 -14.81 35.47
C ALA A 8 31.93 -14.01 35.32
N VAL A 9 31.98 -12.92 34.55
CA VAL A 9 30.80 -12.14 34.17
C VAL A 9 30.21 -12.75 32.91
N PRO A 10 28.95 -13.22 32.91
CA PRO A 10 28.31 -13.70 31.69
C PRO A 10 27.91 -12.49 30.84
N MET A 11 28.51 -12.38 29.65
CA MET A 11 28.18 -11.37 28.65
C MET A 11 26.94 -11.84 27.89
N LEU A 12 25.78 -11.25 28.21
CA LEU A 12 24.52 -11.51 27.53
C LEU A 12 24.51 -10.77 26.18
N ILE A 13 24.70 -11.49 25.09
CA ILE A 13 24.56 -10.97 23.72
C ILE A 13 23.08 -11.03 23.36
N ILE A 14 22.39 -9.89 23.34
CA ILE A 14 21.05 -9.76 22.78
C ILE A 14 21.21 -9.54 21.27
N GLY A 15 21.01 -10.60 20.49
CA GLY A 15 20.98 -10.53 19.04
C GLY A 15 19.68 -9.87 18.56
N LEU A 16 19.76 -8.65 18.04
CA LEU A 16 18.66 -8.00 17.33
C LEU A 16 18.53 -8.68 15.96
N LEU A 17 17.59 -9.62 15.82
CA LEU A 17 17.27 -10.25 14.54
C LEU A 17 16.50 -9.24 13.68
N ALA A 18 17.19 -8.53 12.79
CA ALA A 18 16.56 -7.79 11.72
C ALA A 18 15.99 -8.82 10.71
N GLY A 19 14.68 -9.02 10.72
CA GLY A 19 14.00 -9.83 9.72
C GLY A 19 14.15 -9.19 8.34
N SER A 20 14.63 -9.94 7.36
CA SER A 20 14.64 -9.52 5.96
C SER A 20 13.21 -9.34 5.46
N ALA A 21 12.84 -8.11 5.13
CA ALA A 21 11.51 -7.82 4.60
C ALA A 21 11.41 -8.39 3.16
N HIS A 22 10.59 -9.42 2.98
CA HIS A 22 10.28 -9.96 1.67
C HIS A 22 9.20 -9.11 0.98
N ALA A 23 9.26 -9.03 -0.35
CA ALA A 23 8.15 -8.50 -1.15
C ALA A 23 6.89 -9.36 -0.90
N ALA A 24 5.79 -8.70 -0.57
CA ALA A 24 4.51 -9.31 -0.28
C ALA A 24 3.45 -8.74 -1.23
N VAL A 25 2.44 -9.57 -1.52
CA VAL A 25 1.25 -9.12 -2.23
C VAL A 25 0.48 -8.18 -1.31
N VAL A 26 0.36 -6.92 -1.75
CA VAL A 26 -0.32 -5.85 -1.03
C VAL A 26 -1.81 -5.83 -1.40
N PHE A 27 -2.09 -6.03 -2.68
CA PHE A 27 -3.44 -6.02 -3.23
C PHE A 27 -3.47 -6.94 -4.46
N ASP A 28 -4.53 -7.71 -4.59
CA ASP A 28 -4.78 -8.57 -5.74
C ASP A 28 -6.28 -8.64 -6.01
N SER A 29 -6.72 -8.10 -7.15
CA SER A 29 -8.09 -8.21 -7.64
C SER A 29 -8.26 -9.13 -8.84
N PHE A 30 -7.20 -9.82 -9.30
CA PHE A 30 -7.33 -10.83 -10.35
C PHE A 30 -8.19 -12.03 -9.89
N GLY A 31 -8.21 -12.31 -8.58
CA GLY A 31 -8.99 -13.40 -7.99
C GLY A 31 -8.34 -14.77 -8.20
N PRO A 32 -9.01 -15.88 -7.80
CA PRO A 32 -8.44 -17.24 -7.91
C PRO A 32 -8.34 -17.76 -9.35
N TYR A 33 -8.93 -17.04 -10.31
CA TYR A 33 -8.93 -17.39 -11.71
C TYR A 33 -8.19 -16.29 -12.46
N ASP A 34 -7.20 -16.69 -13.26
CA ASP A 34 -6.40 -15.80 -14.11
C ASP A 34 -7.27 -15.27 -15.26
N PHE A 35 -8.22 -14.38 -14.95
CA PHE A 35 -9.16 -13.78 -15.89
C PHE A 35 -8.49 -12.68 -16.74
N LEU A 36 -7.30 -12.95 -17.28
CA LEU A 36 -6.61 -12.04 -18.21
C LEU A 36 -7.38 -11.79 -19.52
N LYS A 37 -8.61 -12.32 -19.69
CA LYS A 37 -9.42 -12.23 -20.91
C LYS A 37 -10.94 -12.36 -20.68
N TYR A 38 -11.52 -11.81 -19.61
CA TYR A 38 -12.97 -11.58 -19.69
C TYR A 38 -13.21 -10.25 -20.40
N ASN A 39 -12.99 -10.27 -21.73
CA ASN A 39 -13.44 -9.20 -22.61
C ASN A 39 -14.97 -9.27 -22.61
N VAL A 40 -15.63 -8.33 -21.96
CA VAL A 40 -17.08 -8.22 -22.06
C VAL A 40 -17.37 -7.62 -23.43
N ASP A 41 -17.25 -8.43 -24.49
CA ASP A 41 -17.61 -8.10 -25.88
C ASP A 41 -19.13 -7.86 -26.06
N ASN A 42 -19.85 -7.50 -24.99
CA ASN A 42 -21.28 -7.22 -25.01
C ASN A 42 -21.53 -5.72 -24.95
N GLY A 43 -21.09 -4.99 -25.98
CA GLY A 43 -21.76 -3.81 -26.56
C GLY A 43 -22.03 -2.55 -25.72
N THR A 44 -21.94 -2.57 -24.39
CA THR A 44 -22.21 -1.43 -23.49
C THR A 44 -21.52 -1.51 -22.13
N ASP A 45 -20.92 -2.66 -21.78
CA ASP A 45 -20.51 -2.97 -20.40
C ASP A 45 -18.98 -3.07 -20.22
N GLU A 46 -18.20 -2.51 -21.14
CA GLU A 46 -16.76 -2.32 -20.95
C GLU A 46 -16.51 -1.11 -20.04
N ALA A 47 -15.74 -1.32 -18.97
CA ALA A 47 -15.15 -0.24 -18.17
C ALA A 47 -13.98 0.41 -18.95
N GLY A 48 -14.28 0.91 -20.14
CA GLY A 48 -13.30 1.52 -21.01
C GLY A 48 -12.74 2.79 -20.40
N VAL A 49 -11.42 2.98 -20.48
CA VAL A 49 -10.74 4.22 -20.09
C VAL A 49 -10.66 5.13 -21.33
N HIS A 50 -11.82 5.53 -21.87
CA HIS A 50 -11.87 6.30 -23.11
C HIS A 50 -12.04 7.80 -22.86
N TYR A 51 -11.48 8.64 -23.73
CA TYR A 51 -11.83 10.06 -23.83
C TYR A 51 -11.82 10.82 -22.49
N GLU A 52 -10.68 10.82 -21.78
CA GLU A 52 -10.49 11.51 -20.49
C GLU A 52 -11.21 10.85 -19.29
N GLN A 53 -11.77 9.66 -19.50
CA GLN A 53 -12.26 8.87 -18.39
C GLN A 53 -11.11 8.35 -17.54
N SER A 54 -11.37 8.21 -16.25
CA SER A 54 -10.43 7.60 -15.32
C SER A 54 -11.13 6.53 -14.52
N HIS A 55 -10.41 5.44 -14.30
CA HIS A 55 -10.85 4.35 -13.44
C HIS A 55 -9.92 4.24 -12.25
N ALA A 56 -10.44 3.81 -11.12
CA ALA A 56 -9.63 3.56 -9.95
C ALA A 56 -10.14 2.36 -9.15
N VAL A 57 -9.22 1.65 -8.52
CA VAL A 57 -9.49 0.53 -7.62
C VAL A 57 -8.88 0.80 -6.25
N ARG A 58 -9.65 0.52 -5.19
CA ARG A 58 -9.26 0.82 -3.81
C ARG A 58 -8.40 -0.29 -3.21
N PHE A 59 -7.38 0.09 -2.45
CA PHE A 59 -6.61 -0.80 -1.59
C PHE A 59 -6.27 -0.15 -0.24
N THR A 60 -5.93 -0.94 0.77
CA THR A 60 -5.60 -0.45 2.12
C THR A 60 -4.29 -1.03 2.60
N LEU A 61 -3.46 -0.18 3.18
CA LEU A 61 -2.19 -0.53 3.81
C LEU A 61 -2.32 -0.46 5.33
N THR A 62 -1.85 -1.49 6.03
CA THR A 62 -1.85 -1.55 7.50
C THR A 62 -0.57 -1.01 8.12
N ALA A 63 0.49 -0.84 7.32
CA ALA A 63 1.78 -0.32 7.73
C ALA A 63 2.42 0.45 6.57
N GLU A 64 3.49 1.21 6.86
CA GLU A 64 4.30 1.84 5.82
C GLU A 64 4.83 0.76 4.86
N THR A 65 4.60 0.97 3.57
CA THR A 65 4.91 -0.02 2.53
C THR A 65 5.56 0.69 1.35
N GLN A 66 6.69 0.13 0.89
CA GLN A 66 7.31 0.53 -0.36
C GLN A 66 6.72 -0.34 -1.48
N ILE A 67 5.96 0.27 -2.39
CA ILE A 67 5.43 -0.41 -3.57
C ILE A 67 6.57 -0.60 -4.57
N THR A 68 6.73 -1.84 -5.03
CA THR A 68 7.85 -2.29 -5.88
C THR A 68 7.41 -2.67 -7.29
N SER A 69 6.17 -3.16 -7.43
CA SER A 69 5.58 -3.50 -8.72
C SER A 69 4.08 -3.23 -8.71
N ILE A 70 3.54 -2.92 -9.89
CA ILE A 70 2.11 -2.86 -10.15
C ILE A 70 1.87 -3.53 -11.49
N LYS A 71 1.02 -4.55 -11.52
CA LYS A 71 0.52 -5.18 -12.73
C LYS A 71 -0.97 -4.89 -12.86
N THR A 72 -1.42 -4.55 -14.05
CA THR A 72 -2.83 -4.24 -14.34
C THR A 72 -3.30 -5.05 -15.54
N ALA A 73 -4.60 -5.28 -15.63
CA ALA A 73 -5.23 -5.79 -16.86
C ALA A 73 -5.63 -4.64 -17.79
N ILE A 74 -4.74 -3.66 -18.00
CA ILE A 74 -4.96 -2.58 -18.95
C ILE A 74 -4.33 -2.94 -20.28
N ASP A 75 -5.15 -2.91 -21.33
CA ASP A 75 -4.75 -3.09 -22.71
C ASP A 75 -4.99 -1.78 -23.49
N ASN A 76 -4.03 -1.41 -24.35
CA ASN A 76 -4.16 -0.31 -25.31
C ASN A 76 -3.74 -0.84 -26.68
N GLU A 77 -4.70 -1.39 -27.42
CA GLU A 77 -4.44 -2.03 -28.71
C GLU A 77 -4.07 -1.02 -29.81
N SER A 78 -4.58 0.22 -29.70
CA SER A 78 -4.30 1.26 -30.68
C SER A 78 -2.85 1.76 -30.64
N GLY A 79 -2.23 1.66 -29.46
CA GLY A 79 -0.94 2.25 -29.15
C GLY A 79 -0.90 3.78 -29.22
N LEU A 80 -2.05 4.42 -29.47
CA LEU A 80 -2.19 5.86 -29.55
C LEU A 80 -2.47 6.44 -28.16
N GLY A 81 -1.97 7.66 -27.97
CA GLY A 81 -2.20 8.44 -26.76
C GLY A 81 -1.28 8.06 -25.59
N LYS A 82 -1.69 8.50 -24.41
CA LYS A 82 -0.93 8.43 -23.16
C LYS A 82 -1.87 7.99 -22.04
N LEU A 83 -1.53 6.89 -21.40
CA LEU A 83 -2.20 6.42 -20.19
C LEU A 83 -1.31 6.77 -18.99
N THR A 84 -1.88 7.34 -17.93
CA THR A 84 -1.15 7.56 -16.69
C THR A 84 -1.65 6.56 -15.65
N LEU A 85 -0.76 5.70 -15.17
CA LEU A 85 -1.06 4.83 -14.03
C LEU A 85 -0.48 5.47 -12.76
N GLY A 86 -1.26 5.55 -11.68
CA GLY A 86 -0.78 6.20 -10.48
C GLY A 86 -1.58 5.88 -9.23
N ILE A 87 -1.16 6.48 -8.11
CA ILE A 87 -1.78 6.28 -6.81
C ILE A 87 -2.33 7.61 -6.30
N MET A 88 -3.57 7.58 -5.82
CA MET A 88 -4.22 8.71 -5.15
C MET A 88 -4.53 8.36 -3.70
N ALA A 89 -4.52 9.37 -2.82
CA ALA A 89 -5.09 9.21 -1.48
C ALA A 89 -6.61 9.05 -1.57
N SER A 90 -7.19 8.41 -0.57
CA SER A 90 -8.63 8.38 -0.35
C SER A 90 -9.11 9.63 0.41
N VAL A 91 -10.27 10.18 0.04
CA VAL A 91 -10.92 11.32 0.73
C VAL A 91 -12.37 11.01 1.08
N LYS A 92 -12.82 11.52 2.23
CA LYS A 92 -14.21 11.42 2.71
C LYS A 92 -15.05 12.62 2.25
N GLN A 93 -15.01 12.96 0.97
CA GLN A 93 -15.72 14.10 0.42
C GLN A 93 -16.33 13.73 -0.93
N ASP A 94 -17.51 14.25 -1.24
CA ASP A 94 -18.06 14.17 -2.58
C ASP A 94 -17.34 15.11 -3.56
N ALA A 95 -17.72 15.03 -4.84
CA ALA A 95 -17.22 15.90 -5.90
C ALA A 95 -17.46 17.41 -5.66
N THR A 96 -18.30 17.78 -4.69
CA THR A 96 -18.61 19.18 -4.32
C THR A 96 -17.90 19.62 -3.03
N GLY A 97 -17.08 18.75 -2.43
CA GLY A 97 -16.38 19.00 -1.16
C GLY A 97 -17.27 18.87 0.07
N LEU A 98 -18.50 18.37 -0.07
CA LEU A 98 -19.40 18.12 1.04
C LEU A 98 -19.10 16.73 1.66
N PRO A 99 -19.24 16.57 2.98
CA PRO A 99 -19.16 15.27 3.62
C PRO A 99 -20.31 14.37 3.14
N MET A 100 -20.01 13.17 2.63
CA MET A 100 -21.05 12.21 2.28
C MET A 100 -21.54 11.44 3.51
N PRO A 101 -22.86 11.25 3.70
CA PRO A 101 -23.39 10.44 4.78
C PRO A 101 -23.29 8.92 4.47
N GLY A 102 -22.78 8.14 5.44
CA GLY A 102 -22.78 6.67 5.43
C GLY A 102 -21.43 6.03 5.06
N ASP A 103 -21.36 4.68 5.07
CA ASP A 103 -20.14 3.88 4.82
C ASP A 103 -19.69 3.82 3.35
N PHE A 104 -20.38 4.51 2.44
CA PHE A 104 -20.02 4.65 1.02
C PHE A 104 -18.80 5.59 0.82
N GLU A 105 -17.91 5.66 1.80
CA GLU A 105 -17.41 6.91 2.41
C GLU A 105 -16.04 7.40 1.92
N GLN A 106 -15.51 6.87 0.82
CA GLN A 106 -14.13 7.17 0.44
C GLN A 106 -13.99 7.16 -1.08
N LEU A 107 -13.65 8.30 -1.67
CA LEU A 107 -13.39 8.48 -3.11
C LEU A 107 -11.91 8.78 -3.36
N PRO A 108 -11.40 8.61 -4.59
CA PRO A 108 -10.09 9.12 -4.95
C PRO A 108 -10.02 10.64 -4.75
N SER A 109 -8.92 11.12 -4.18
CA SER A 109 -8.66 12.56 -3.93
C SER A 109 -8.58 13.43 -5.18
N GLY A 110 -8.52 12.83 -6.38
CA GLY A 110 -8.22 13.54 -7.63
C GLY A 110 -6.76 14.02 -7.75
N LYS A 111 -5.93 13.84 -6.71
CA LYS A 111 -4.51 14.22 -6.71
C LYS A 111 -3.62 12.99 -6.70
N LEU A 112 -2.79 12.87 -7.74
CA LEU A 112 -1.76 11.84 -7.83
C LEU A 112 -0.65 12.11 -6.79
N ILE A 113 -0.35 11.10 -5.98
CA ILE A 113 0.81 11.05 -5.09
C ILE A 113 2.01 10.57 -5.89
N TYR A 114 1.80 9.48 -6.62
CA TYR A 114 2.77 8.86 -7.51
C TYR A 114 2.10 8.55 -8.84
N SER A 115 2.88 8.58 -9.92
CA SER A 115 2.38 8.24 -11.25
C SER A 115 3.50 7.83 -12.17
N SER A 116 3.17 7.03 -13.17
CA SER A 116 4.00 6.72 -14.33
C SER A 116 3.16 6.83 -15.59
N ASP A 117 3.77 7.39 -16.62
CA ASP A 117 3.18 7.49 -17.93
C ASP A 117 3.49 6.24 -18.74
N LEU A 118 2.47 5.72 -19.41
CA LEU A 118 2.50 4.56 -20.27
C LEU A 118 2.11 5.01 -21.68
N THR A 119 2.92 4.63 -22.67
CA THR A 119 2.71 5.00 -24.08
C THR A 119 2.95 3.79 -24.97
N GLY A 120 2.40 3.83 -26.19
CA GLY A 120 2.49 2.73 -27.13
C GLY A 120 1.46 1.63 -26.86
N VAL A 121 1.62 0.51 -27.57
CA VAL A 121 0.72 -0.64 -27.45
C VAL A 121 0.96 -1.30 -26.10
N LEU A 122 -0.09 -1.40 -25.29
CA LEU A 122 -0.02 -2.02 -23.98
C LEU A 122 -0.78 -3.34 -24.01
N SER A 123 -0.18 -4.37 -23.43
CA SER A 123 -0.92 -5.56 -23.01
C SER A 123 -0.56 -5.88 -21.57
N ASN A 124 -1.56 -5.90 -20.70
CA ASN A 124 -1.41 -6.09 -19.25
C ASN A 124 -0.30 -5.19 -18.64
N ALA A 125 -0.51 -3.88 -18.73
CA ALA A 125 0.49 -2.90 -18.35
C ALA A 125 1.11 -3.20 -16.96
N THR A 126 2.44 -3.22 -16.92
CA THR A 126 3.23 -3.54 -15.73
C THR A 126 4.24 -2.43 -15.46
N LEU A 127 4.23 -1.91 -14.24
CA LEU A 127 5.27 -1.07 -13.67
C LEU A 127 6.14 -1.91 -12.75
N SER A 128 7.46 -1.82 -12.90
CA SER A 128 8.44 -2.56 -12.10
C SER A 128 9.54 -1.63 -11.60
N ASN A 129 10.31 -2.08 -10.61
CA ASN A 129 11.37 -1.30 -9.98
C ASN A 129 10.85 0.04 -9.40
N LEU A 130 9.61 0.02 -8.91
CA LEU A 130 9.04 1.16 -8.22
C LEU A 130 9.70 1.33 -6.85
N ASN A 131 9.74 2.58 -6.39
CA ASN A 131 10.19 2.95 -5.06
C ASN A 131 9.20 3.95 -4.44
N TRP A 132 7.92 3.59 -4.50
CA TRP A 132 6.82 4.45 -4.04
C TRP A 132 6.49 4.09 -2.60
N THR A 133 6.91 4.93 -1.66
CA THR A 133 6.64 4.69 -0.24
C THR A 133 5.31 5.33 0.16
N LEU A 134 4.42 4.52 0.73
CA LEU A 134 3.13 4.94 1.25
C LEU A 134 3.05 4.58 2.73
N GLY A 135 2.48 5.46 3.54
CA GLY A 135 2.15 5.15 4.94
C GLY A 135 0.98 4.17 5.05
N ALA A 136 0.63 3.80 6.27
CA ALA A 136 -0.64 3.11 6.51
C ALA A 136 -1.82 4.01 6.11
N GLY A 137 -2.84 3.44 5.48
CA GLY A 137 -4.00 4.20 4.99
C GLY A 137 -4.72 3.54 3.82
N THR A 138 -5.78 4.19 3.35
CA THR A 138 -6.54 3.76 2.17
C THR A 138 -6.15 4.60 0.96
N TYR A 139 -5.91 3.92 -0.14
CA TYR A 139 -5.42 4.49 -1.39
C TYR A 139 -6.21 3.95 -2.58
N TRP A 140 -6.01 4.61 -3.71
CA TRP A 140 -6.62 4.27 -4.98
C TRP A 140 -5.55 4.12 -6.04
N LEU A 141 -5.47 2.95 -6.67
CA LEU A 141 -4.71 2.77 -7.90
C LEU A 141 -5.58 3.24 -9.06
N THR A 142 -5.10 4.15 -9.88
CA THR A 142 -5.85 4.77 -10.96
C THR A 142 -5.14 4.67 -12.29
N GLY A 143 -5.94 4.49 -13.34
CA GLY A 143 -5.55 4.62 -14.74
C GLY A 143 -6.33 5.78 -15.34
N THR A 144 -5.63 6.83 -15.76
CA THR A 144 -6.22 8.01 -16.37
C THR A 144 -5.77 8.12 -17.82
N SER A 145 -6.71 8.26 -18.76
CA SER A 145 -6.37 8.38 -20.17
C SER A 145 -6.30 9.85 -20.58
N ALA A 146 -5.29 10.22 -21.38
CA ALA A 146 -5.25 11.52 -22.03
C ALA A 146 -6.23 11.54 -23.22
N PHE A 147 -6.62 12.74 -23.65
CA PHE A 147 -7.40 12.92 -24.87
C PHE A 147 -6.78 12.16 -26.05
N GLY A 148 -7.62 11.45 -26.82
CA GLY A 148 -7.18 10.64 -27.96
C GLY A 148 -6.56 9.27 -27.59
N THR A 149 -6.60 8.88 -26.32
CA THR A 149 -6.20 7.55 -25.86
C THR A 149 -7.42 6.64 -25.76
N SER A 150 -7.29 5.40 -26.24
CA SER A 150 -8.28 4.35 -26.05
C SER A 150 -7.62 3.15 -25.40
N ALA A 151 -7.94 2.92 -24.12
CA ALA A 151 -7.45 1.77 -23.38
C ALA A 151 -8.62 1.11 -22.64
N THR A 152 -8.56 -0.19 -22.49
CA THR A 152 -9.57 -0.97 -21.76
C THR A 152 -8.92 -1.53 -20.51
N TRP A 153 -9.56 -1.31 -19.35
CA TRP A 153 -9.13 -1.94 -18.11
C TRP A 153 -10.06 -3.12 -17.82
N THR A 154 -9.59 -4.33 -18.09
CA THR A 154 -10.37 -5.55 -17.85
C THR A 154 -10.71 -5.67 -16.37
N THR A 155 -11.93 -6.12 -16.11
CA THR A 155 -12.48 -6.22 -14.77
C THR A 155 -12.11 -7.56 -14.13
N GLY A 156 -11.75 -7.50 -12.85
CA GLY A 156 -11.54 -8.62 -11.95
C GLY A 156 -12.64 -8.71 -10.91
N ASN A 157 -12.39 -9.47 -9.84
CA ASN A 157 -13.40 -9.73 -8.81
C ASN A 157 -13.61 -8.54 -7.86
N THR A 158 -14.77 -8.55 -7.19
CA THR A 158 -15.30 -7.59 -6.21
C THR A 158 -14.23 -6.78 -5.47
N ALA A 159 -13.94 -5.58 -5.98
CA ALA A 159 -13.25 -4.53 -5.25
C ALA A 159 -14.15 -3.29 -5.20
N ASN A 160 -13.74 -2.28 -4.44
CA ASN A 160 -14.39 -0.97 -4.53
C ASN A 160 -13.75 -0.24 -5.71
N TYR A 161 -14.56 0.20 -6.67
CA TYR A 161 -14.11 0.95 -7.83
C TYR A 161 -14.71 2.37 -7.86
N ALA A 162 -13.99 3.27 -8.51
CA ALA A 162 -14.43 4.63 -8.78
C ALA A 162 -14.17 4.97 -10.25
N LEU A 163 -15.05 5.80 -10.79
CA LEU A 163 -15.07 6.28 -12.16
C LEU A 163 -14.95 7.80 -12.16
N SER A 164 -14.34 8.35 -13.20
CA SER A 164 -14.36 9.78 -13.49
C SER A 164 -14.73 9.96 -14.95
N THR A 165 -15.78 10.75 -15.22
CA THR A 165 -16.24 11.07 -16.58
C THR A 165 -15.60 12.35 -17.14
N ALA A 166 -14.89 13.11 -16.30
CA ALA A 166 -14.13 14.30 -16.66
C ALA A 166 -13.01 14.49 -15.64
N ALA A 167 -11.79 14.78 -16.10
CA ALA A 167 -10.55 14.79 -15.32
C ALA A 167 -10.69 15.48 -13.94
N GLY A 168 -10.98 14.68 -12.91
CA GLY A 168 -10.97 15.11 -11.50
C GLY A 168 -12.29 14.95 -10.76
N VAL A 169 -13.42 14.73 -11.44
CA VAL A 169 -14.70 14.45 -10.75
C VAL A 169 -14.87 12.95 -10.60
N TRP A 170 -14.70 12.44 -9.39
CA TRP A 170 -14.86 11.02 -9.08
C TRP A 170 -16.28 10.73 -8.60
N SER A 171 -16.86 9.68 -9.15
CA SER A 171 -18.07 9.04 -8.66
C SER A 171 -17.77 7.55 -8.43
N GLY A 172 -18.36 6.97 -7.41
CA GLY A 172 -18.05 5.60 -7.01
C GLY A 172 -18.88 5.20 -5.80
N GLY A 173 -18.86 3.91 -5.45
CA GLY A 173 -19.62 3.37 -4.32
C GLY A 173 -20.64 2.29 -4.67
N LEU A 174 -20.61 1.75 -5.89
CA LEU A 174 -21.39 0.55 -6.20
C LEU A 174 -20.48 -0.67 -6.08
N GLU A 175 -20.82 -1.58 -5.18
CA GLU A 175 -20.31 -2.96 -5.18
C GLU A 175 -20.84 -3.66 -6.44
N ASN A 176 -20.30 -3.34 -7.61
CA ASN A 176 -20.58 -4.09 -8.83
C ASN A 176 -19.56 -5.21 -8.98
N ALA A 177 -20.00 -6.34 -9.52
CA ALA A 177 -19.20 -7.55 -9.72
C ALA A 177 -18.01 -7.39 -10.68
N LEU A 178 -17.73 -6.17 -11.16
CA LEU A 178 -16.79 -5.85 -12.23
C LEU A 178 -15.93 -4.64 -11.81
N SER A 179 -14.85 -4.89 -11.07
CA SER A 179 -13.88 -3.85 -10.65
C SER A 179 -12.60 -3.95 -11.46
N PRO A 180 -11.84 -2.87 -11.70
CA PRO A 180 -10.58 -2.97 -12.45
C PRO A 180 -9.58 -3.96 -11.84
N ALA A 181 -9.02 -4.87 -12.65
CA ALA A 181 -8.09 -5.90 -12.19
C ALA A 181 -6.66 -5.37 -12.05
N ALA A 182 -6.06 -5.56 -10.88
CA ALA A 182 -4.68 -5.18 -10.59
C ALA A 182 -4.05 -6.03 -9.48
N LEU A 183 -2.72 -6.15 -9.55
CA LEU A 183 -1.85 -6.76 -8.56
C LEU A 183 -0.83 -5.71 -8.16
N ILE A 184 -0.72 -5.45 -6.86
CA ILE A 184 0.25 -4.53 -6.27
C ILE A 184 1.14 -5.33 -5.35
N GLU A 185 2.45 -5.25 -5.56
CA GLU A 185 3.44 -5.89 -4.70
C GLU A 185 4.31 -4.83 -4.02
N GLY A 186 4.62 -5.07 -2.76
CA GLY A 186 5.41 -4.14 -1.98
C GLY A 186 6.06 -4.79 -0.78
N THR A 187 7.00 -4.07 -0.20
CA THR A 187 7.70 -4.49 1.00
C THR A 187 7.23 -3.62 2.16
N GLN A 188 6.64 -4.24 3.18
CA GLN A 188 6.32 -3.52 4.42
C GLN A 188 7.62 -3.09 5.10
N LEU A 189 7.75 -1.79 5.31
CA LEU A 189 8.87 -1.22 6.03
C LEU A 189 8.59 -1.45 7.51
N ALA A 190 9.22 -2.48 8.06
CA ALA A 190 9.16 -2.75 9.48
C ALA A 190 9.73 -1.54 10.23
N VAL A 191 8.86 -0.75 10.84
CA VAL A 191 9.27 0.21 11.86
C VAL A 191 9.69 -0.64 13.05
N SER A 192 10.99 -0.90 13.14
CA SER A 192 11.60 -1.38 14.38
C SER A 192 11.14 -0.40 15.46
N ALA A 193 10.26 -0.86 16.37
CA ALA A 193 9.92 -0.09 17.55
C ALA A 193 11.22 0.13 18.32
N VAL A 194 11.85 1.29 18.11
CA VAL A 194 13.00 1.70 18.89
C VAL A 194 12.43 1.90 20.29
N PRO A 195 12.84 1.10 21.30
CA PRO A 195 12.30 1.26 22.64
C PRO A 195 12.58 2.70 23.07
N GLU A 196 11.54 3.39 23.51
CA GLU A 196 11.67 4.78 23.89
C GLU A 196 12.75 4.93 24.96
N PRO A 197 13.53 6.04 24.97
CA PRO A 197 14.62 6.25 25.92
C PRO A 197 14.16 6.09 27.39
N GLU A 198 12.90 6.35 27.67
CA GLU A 198 12.27 6.16 28.98
C GLU A 198 12.18 4.69 29.40
N THR A 199 11.97 3.76 28.46
CA THR A 199 11.94 2.32 28.73
C THR A 199 13.32 1.85 29.18
N TYR A 200 14.39 2.34 28.54
CA TYR A 200 15.76 2.07 28.97
C TYR A 200 16.07 2.70 30.33
N ALA A 201 15.58 3.92 30.57
CA ALA A 201 15.73 4.59 31.85
C ALA A 201 15.03 3.81 32.98
N MET A 202 13.83 3.28 32.75
CA MET A 202 13.07 2.48 33.72
C MET A 202 13.74 1.12 33.97
N MET A 203 14.28 0.50 32.93
CA MET A 203 15.06 -0.73 33.08
C MET A 203 16.33 -0.48 33.90
N LEU A 204 17.08 0.59 33.60
CA LEU A 204 18.27 0.98 34.36
C LEU A 204 17.94 1.38 35.81
N ALA A 205 16.85 2.10 36.02
CA ALA A 205 16.36 2.45 37.36
C ALA A 205 16.00 1.20 38.17
N GLY A 206 15.34 0.23 37.54
CA GLY A 206 15.05 -1.08 38.15
C GLY A 206 16.32 -1.82 38.56
N VAL A 207 17.33 -1.89 37.69
CA VAL A 207 18.63 -2.50 38.01
C VAL A 207 19.35 -1.76 39.14
N ALA A 208 19.35 -0.42 39.11
CA ALA A 208 19.98 0.40 40.15
C ALA A 208 19.31 0.20 41.52
N LEU A 209 17.99 0.08 41.56
CA LEU A 209 17.23 -0.20 42.79
C LEU A 209 17.61 -1.55 43.39
N VAL A 210 17.64 -2.61 42.58
CA VAL A 210 18.00 -3.97 43.02
C VAL A 210 19.44 -4.01 43.52
N ALA A 211 20.38 -3.39 42.80
CA ALA A 211 21.77 -3.28 43.21
C ALA A 211 21.92 -2.51 44.54
N GLY A 212 21.16 -1.43 44.73
CA GLY A 212 21.11 -0.66 45.96
C GLY A 212 20.62 -1.48 47.16
N MET A 213 19.55 -2.26 46.98
CA MET A 213 19.02 -3.14 48.02
C MET A 213 19.99 -4.27 48.40
N ALA A 214 20.63 -4.90 47.41
CA ALA A 214 21.63 -5.94 47.64
C ALA A 214 22.82 -5.42 48.47
N ARG A 215 23.29 -4.20 48.19
CA ARG A 215 24.40 -3.57 48.93
C ARG A 215 24.05 -3.27 50.39
N ARG A 216 22.80 -2.93 50.71
CA ARG A 216 22.37 -2.69 52.11
C ARG A 216 22.38 -3.98 52.93
N ARG A 217 21.98 -5.11 52.34
CA ARG A 217 21.99 -6.42 53.03
C ARG A 217 23.40 -6.89 53.38
N GLN A 218 24.38 -6.64 52.51
CA GLN A 218 25.77 -7.01 52.76
C GLN A 218 26.45 -6.20 53.88
N ARG A 219 25.87 -5.06 54.28
CA ARG A 219 26.41 -4.22 55.37
C ARG A 219 25.75 -4.47 56.72
N ALA A 220 24.66 -5.24 56.74
CA ALA A 220 23.90 -5.57 57.95
C ALA A 220 24.26 -6.94 58.54
N VAL A 221 25.23 -7.64 57.92
CA VAL A 221 25.85 -8.88 58.37
C VAL A 221 27.33 -8.60 58.61
#